data_AF-A0AAD7TFJ0-F1
#
_entry.id   AF-A0AAD7TFJ0-F1
#
_cell.length_a   1.000
_cell.length_b   1.000
_cell.length_c   1.000
_cell.angle_alpha   90.00
_cell.angle_beta   90.00
_cell.angle_gamma   90.00
#
_symmetry.space_group_name_H-M   'P 1'
#
loop_
_entity.id
_entity.type
_entity.pdbx_description
1 polymer ?
#
loop_
_entity_poly.entity_id
_entity_poly.type
_entity_poly.pdbx_seq_one_letter_code
_entity_poly.pdbx_strand_id
1 'polypeptide(L)'
;MVRLRGEVHRLVAPRDQKYQSNFVEFRNHKIVYRRYAGLFFCICVDANDNELAYLEAIHLFVEVLDSFFDNVCELDLVFNFYKVYAILDEVFLAGEIEETSKDVVLARLEQLEKLE
;
A
#
# COMPACT_ATOMS: atom_id res chain seq x y z
N MET A 1 -5.36 -14.59 11.11
CA MET A 1 -5.44 -13.62 9.98
C MET A 1 -6.88 -13.23 9.60
N VAL A 2 -7.80 -14.17 9.31
CA VAL A 2 -9.16 -13.84 8.82
C VAL A 2 -9.93 -12.87 9.71
N ARG A 3 -9.85 -13.04 11.04
CA ARG A 3 -10.49 -12.15 12.01
C ARG A 3 -9.96 -10.71 11.97
N LEU A 4 -8.65 -10.53 11.80
CA LEU A 4 -8.00 -9.21 11.75
C LEU A 4 -8.47 -8.43 10.50
N ARG A 5 -8.43 -9.07 9.32
CA ARG A 5 -8.90 -8.46 8.07
C ARG A 5 -10.35 -7.99 8.17
N GLY A 6 -11.22 -8.80 8.77
CA GLY A 6 -12.63 -8.45 8.97
C GLY A 6 -12.84 -7.28 9.94
N GLU A 7 -12.01 -7.18 10.99
CA GLU A 7 -12.04 -6.04 11.92
C GLU A 7 -11.59 -4.75 11.23
N VAL A 8 -10.47 -4.77 10.50
CA VAL A 8 -9.97 -3.62 9.73
C VAL A 8 -10.99 -3.18 8.68
N HIS A 9 -11.57 -4.11 7.92
CA HIS A 9 -12.55 -3.78 6.90
C HIS A 9 -13.79 -3.10 7.50
N ARG A 10 -14.35 -3.62 8.59
CA ARG A 10 -15.51 -3.00 9.25
C ARG A 10 -15.20 -1.63 9.85
N LEU A 11 -13.94 -1.39 10.22
CA LEU A 11 -13.50 -0.11 10.76
C LEU A 11 -13.31 0.95 9.66
N VAL A 12 -12.74 0.56 8.52
CA VAL A 12 -12.33 1.49 7.45
C VAL A 12 -13.43 1.70 6.40
N ALA A 13 -14.12 0.64 5.96
CA ALA A 13 -15.08 0.70 4.87
C ALA A 13 -16.25 1.69 5.05
N PRO A 14 -16.85 1.86 6.25
CA PRO A 14 -17.96 2.79 6.42
C PRO A 14 -17.51 4.25 6.56
N ARG A 15 -16.20 4.52 6.57
CA ARG A 15 -15.69 5.87 6.83
C ARG A 15 -15.83 6.79 5.62
N ASP A 16 -16.26 8.02 5.85
CA ASP A 16 -16.38 9.06 4.82
C ASP A 16 -15.04 9.78 4.63
N GLN A 17 -14.51 9.73 3.41
CA GLN A 17 -13.21 10.30 3.04
C GLN A 17 -13.17 11.84 3.12
N LYS A 18 -14.33 12.52 3.09
CA LYS A 18 -14.40 13.99 3.16
C LYS A 18 -14.41 14.51 4.59
N TYR A 19 -14.98 13.76 5.52
CA TYR A 19 -15.20 14.21 6.90
C TYR A 19 -14.34 13.50 7.94
N GLN A 20 -13.64 12.42 7.56
CA GLN A 20 -12.82 11.63 8.45
C GLN A 20 -11.38 11.56 7.95
N SER A 21 -10.44 11.55 8.89
CA SER A 21 -9.02 11.41 8.60
C SER A 21 -8.69 10.02 8.04
N ASN A 22 -7.56 9.97 7.32
CA ASN A 22 -6.90 8.75 6.86
C ASN A 22 -6.25 7.93 7.98
N PHE A 23 -6.41 8.35 9.24
CA PHE A 23 -5.77 7.75 10.41
C PHE A 23 -6.84 7.25 11.37
N VAL A 24 -6.73 5.99 11.80
CA VAL A 24 -7.69 5.37 12.72
C VAL A 24 -6.96 4.63 13.82
N GLU A 25 -7.32 4.91 15.07
CA GLU A 25 -6.85 4.15 16.22
C GLU A 25 -7.34 2.70 16.13
N PHE A 26 -6.41 1.75 16.30
CA PHE A 26 -6.69 0.32 16.25
C PHE A 26 -5.92 -0.42 17.35
N ARG A 27 -6.59 -0.62 18.49
CA ARG A 27 -6.00 -1.25 19.69
C ARG A 27 -4.83 -0.40 20.21
N ASN A 28 -3.61 -0.95 20.20
CA ASN A 28 -2.38 -0.25 20.57
C ASN A 28 -1.57 0.24 19.35
N HIS A 29 -2.17 0.20 18.16
CA HIS A 29 -1.58 0.57 16.89
C HIS A 29 -2.48 1.58 16.19
N LYS A 30 -2.01 2.12 15.07
CA LYS A 30 -2.80 2.99 14.19
C LYS A 30 -2.92 2.35 12.81
N ILE A 31 -4.04 2.58 12.15
CA ILE A 31 -4.24 2.22 10.75
C ILE A 31 -4.19 3.50 9.92
N VAL A 32 -3.23 3.55 9.02
CA VAL A 32 -3.14 4.55 7.95
C VAL A 32 -3.76 3.94 6.71
N TYR A 33 -4.75 4.60 6.12
CA TYR A 33 -5.42 4.08 4.94
C TYR A 33 -5.69 5.14 3.88
N ARG A 34 -5.66 4.74 2.61
CA ARG A 34 -6.05 5.57 1.48
C ARG A 34 -6.87 4.78 0.48
N ARG A 35 -7.91 5.43 -0.04
CA ARG A 35 -8.82 4.84 -1.02
C ARG A 35 -8.46 5.33 -2.42
N TYR A 36 -8.24 4.41 -3.34
CA TYR A 36 -8.10 4.67 -4.78
C TYR A 36 -9.14 3.85 -5.53
N ALA A 37 -10.04 4.51 -6.26
CA ALA A 37 -11.19 3.88 -6.90
C ALA A 37 -12.00 2.98 -5.93
N GLY A 38 -12.13 1.68 -6.20
CA GLY A 38 -12.79 0.70 -5.33
C GLY A 38 -11.87 0.07 -4.27
N LEU A 39 -10.57 0.32 -4.32
CA LEU A 39 -9.58 -0.31 -3.45
C LEU A 39 -9.24 0.53 -2.22
N PHE A 40 -9.03 -0.18 -1.11
CA PHE A 40 -8.53 0.37 0.14
C PHE A 40 -7.13 -0.17 0.39
N PHE A 41 -6.16 0.72 0.44
CA PHE A 41 -4.78 0.44 0.85
C PHE A 41 -4.66 0.81 2.31
N CYS A 42 -4.24 -0.14 3.15
CA CYS A 42 -4.19 0.00 4.60
C CYS A 42 -2.84 -0.48 5.12
N ILE A 43 -2.15 0.34 5.90
CA ILE A 43 -0.94 -0.01 6.64
C ILE A 43 -1.25 0.11 8.13
N CYS A 44 -0.85 -0.88 8.92
CA CYS A 44 -0.91 -0.85 10.37
C CYS A 44 0.47 -0.46 10.89
N VAL A 45 0.55 0.61 11.67
CA VAL A 45 1.78 1.21 12.18
C VAL A 45 1.73 1.31 13.71
N ASP A 46 2.86 1.46 14.36
CA ASP A 46 2.89 1.67 15.80
C ASP A 46 2.30 3.04 16.17
N ALA A 47 1.84 3.18 17.41
CA ALA A 47 1.19 4.42 17.86
C ALA A 47 2.09 5.66 17.80
N ASN A 48 3.42 5.46 17.78
CA ASN A 48 4.43 6.53 17.75
C ASN A 48 4.99 6.81 16.36
N ASP A 49 4.60 6.04 15.35
CA ASP A 49 5.10 6.21 13.99
C ASP A 49 4.49 7.43 13.30
N ASN A 50 5.21 7.95 12.30
CA ASN A 50 4.76 9.09 11.52
C ASN A 50 3.69 8.67 10.50
N GLU A 51 2.42 8.97 10.80
CA GLU A 51 1.30 8.52 9.96
C GLU A 51 1.31 9.14 8.56
N LEU A 52 1.83 10.37 8.42
CA LEU A 52 1.94 11.04 7.12
C LEU A 52 3.00 10.38 6.24
N ALA A 53 4.10 9.90 6.81
CA ALA A 53 5.12 9.18 6.06
C ALA A 53 4.54 7.90 5.43
N TYR A 54 3.77 7.12 6.19
CA TYR A 54 3.11 5.92 5.66
C TYR A 54 1.96 6.24 4.70
N LEU A 55 1.27 7.38 4.87
CA LEU A 55 0.24 7.81 3.92
C LEU A 55 0.84 8.15 2.55
N GLU A 56 2.02 8.77 2.53
CA GLU A 56 2.78 9.03 1.31
C GLU A 56 3.45 7.76 0.77
N ALA A 57 3.89 6.83 1.62
CA ALA A 57 4.39 5.53 1.16
C ALA A 57 3.31 4.72 0.43
N ILE A 58 2.06 4.76 0.90
CA ILE A 58 0.92 4.20 0.16
C ILE A 58 0.76 4.87 -1.20
N HIS A 59 0.98 6.19 -1.28
CA HIS A 59 0.89 6.91 -2.55
C HIS A 59 1.99 6.50 -3.53
N LEU A 60 3.25 6.49 -3.06
CA LEU A 60 4.39 6.02 -3.84
C LEU A 60 4.16 4.61 -4.38
N PHE A 61 3.71 3.68 -3.53
CA PHE A 61 3.41 2.31 -3.96
C PHE A 61 2.38 2.25 -5.09
N VAL A 62 1.29 3.03 -4.98
CA VAL A 62 0.26 3.11 -6.02
C VAL A 62 0.78 3.77 -7.30
N GLU A 63 1.64 4.77 -7.20
CA GLU A 63 2.26 5.40 -8.38
C GLU A 63 3.25 4.47 -9.10
N VAL A 64 4.00 3.65 -8.36
CA VAL A 64 4.87 2.61 -8.93
C VAL A 64 4.02 1.58 -9.66
N LEU A 65 2.93 1.11 -9.05
CA LEU A 65 1.98 0.18 -9.69
C LEU A 65 1.40 0.78 -10.97
N ASP A 66 0.97 2.03 -10.94
CA ASP A 66 0.37 2.70 -12.09
C ASP A 66 1.34 2.84 -13.27
N SER A 67 2.62 3.14 -12.98
CA SER A 67 3.67 3.22 -14.00
C SER A 67 4.17 1.86 -14.47
N PHE A 68 4.11 0.83 -13.63
CA PHE A 68 4.51 -0.52 -14.02
C PHE A 68 3.46 -1.21 -14.91
N PHE A 69 2.16 -0.97 -14.66
CA PHE A 69 1.06 -1.58 -15.42
C PHE A 69 0.47 -0.68 -16.53
N ASP A 70 1.00 0.53 -16.74
CA ASP A 70 0.51 1.52 -17.71
C ASP A 70 -1.01 1.81 -17.59
N ASN A 71 -1.40 2.49 -16.51
CA ASN A 71 -2.79 2.71 -16.04
C ASN A 71 -3.37 1.49 -15.33
N VAL A 72 -2.93 1.29 -14.08
CA VAL A 72 -3.29 0.10 -13.30
C VAL A 72 -4.80 0.03 -13.01
N CYS A 73 -5.38 -1.15 -13.15
CA CYS A 73 -6.75 -1.43 -12.69
C CYS A 73 -6.79 -2.58 -11.67
N GLU A 74 -7.94 -2.74 -10.99
CA GLU A 74 -8.10 -3.76 -9.94
C GLU A 74 -7.89 -5.19 -10.47
N LEU A 75 -8.21 -5.44 -11.75
CA LEU A 75 -8.01 -6.74 -12.38
C LEU A 75 -6.52 -7.05 -12.57
N ASP A 76 -5.68 -6.06 -12.89
CA ASP A 76 -4.24 -6.27 -13.06
C ASP A 76 -3.60 -6.78 -11.78
N LEU A 77 -4.03 -6.23 -10.64
CA LEU A 77 -3.59 -6.66 -9.31
C LEU A 77 -4.03 -8.10 -8.99
N VAL A 78 -5.22 -8.51 -9.44
CA VAL A 78 -5.75 -9.86 -9.23
C VAL A 78 -5.03 -10.89 -10.10
N PHE A 79 -4.80 -10.57 -11.38
CA PHE A 79 -4.14 -11.49 -12.32
C PHE A 79 -2.63 -11.56 -12.12
N ASN A 80 -1.99 -10.44 -11.77
CA ASN A 80 -0.55 -10.33 -11.61
C ASN A 80 -0.12 -10.16 -10.14
N PHE A 81 -0.82 -10.81 -9.21
CA PHE A 81 -0.58 -10.66 -7.77
C PHE A 81 0.89 -10.92 -7.38
N TYR A 82 1.56 -11.86 -8.06
CA TYR A 82 2.97 -12.17 -7.83
C TYR A 82 3.90 -10.97 -8.14
N LYS A 83 3.62 -10.22 -9.21
CA LYS A 83 4.34 -8.98 -9.53
C LYS A 83 4.06 -7.90 -8.49
N VAL A 84 2.82 -7.80 -8.01
CA VAL A 84 2.46 -6.84 -6.94
C VAL A 84 3.25 -7.13 -5.67
N TYR A 85 3.43 -8.40 -5.29
CA TYR A 85 4.29 -8.76 -4.15
C TYR A 85 5.75 -8.38 -4.38
N ALA A 86 6.30 -8.60 -5.59
CA ALA A 86 7.66 -8.18 -5.91
C ALA A 86 7.82 -6.65 -5.79
N ILE A 87 6.86 -5.87 -6.29
CA ILE A 87 6.86 -4.40 -6.15
C ILE A 87 6.75 -4.00 -4.68
N LEU A 88 5.91 -4.70 -3.90
CA LEU A 88 5.74 -4.42 -2.48
C LEU A 88 7.04 -4.63 -1.72
N ASP A 89 7.78 -5.70 -2.03
CA ASP A 89 9.06 -6.03 -1.39
C ASP A 89 10.15 -5.00 -1.71
N GLU A 90 10.14 -4.36 -2.89
CA GLU A 90 11.08 -3.27 -3.22
C GLU A 90 10.75 -1.95 -2.49
N VAL A 91 9.48 -1.72 -2.12
CA VAL A 91 9.05 -0.49 -1.43
C VAL A 91 9.08 -0.65 0.09
N PHE A 92 8.74 -1.84 0.59
CA PHE A 92 8.66 -2.14 2.01
C PHE A 92 9.39 -3.44 2.34
N LEU A 93 10.26 -3.39 3.34
CA LEU A 93 10.99 -4.56 3.80
C LEU A 93 11.09 -4.58 5.32
N ALA A 94 10.91 -5.78 5.90
CA ALA A 94 10.95 -6.00 7.35
C ALA A 94 10.01 -5.11 8.19
N GLY A 95 8.93 -4.59 7.57
CA GLY A 95 7.96 -3.69 8.22
C GLY A 95 8.30 -2.20 8.11
N GLU A 96 9.40 -1.86 7.45
CA GLU A 96 9.88 -0.49 7.25
C GLU A 96 9.80 -0.09 5.78
N ILE A 97 9.87 1.21 5.51
CA ILE A 97 10.01 1.75 4.15
C ILE A 97 11.47 1.52 3.70
N GLU A 98 11.66 0.79 2.61
CA GLU A 98 12.99 0.49 2.06
C GLU A 98 13.41 1.55 1.04
N GLU A 99 12.68 1.64 -0.07
CA GLU A 99 12.98 2.56 -1.17
C GLU A 99 11.87 3.62 -1.30
N THR A 100 12.29 4.87 -1.49
CA THR A 100 11.41 6.03 -1.61
C THR A 100 11.48 6.68 -2.99
N SER A 101 12.45 6.28 -3.82
CA SER A 101 12.58 6.74 -5.20
C SER A 101 11.85 5.82 -6.16
N LYS A 102 10.78 6.34 -6.77
CA LYS A 102 10.04 5.67 -7.84
C LYS A 102 10.94 5.19 -8.98
N ASP A 103 11.90 6.01 -9.41
CA ASP A 103 12.80 5.70 -10.52
C ASP A 103 13.71 4.51 -10.18
N VAL A 104 14.19 4.43 -8.94
CA VAL A 104 15.02 3.31 -8.49
C VAL A 104 14.21 2.02 -8.44
N VAL A 105 13.00 2.06 -7.89
CA VAL A 105 12.11 0.88 -7.84
C VAL A 105 11.80 0.38 -9.25
N LEU A 106 11.40 1.26 -10.18
CA LEU A 106 11.12 0.86 -11.56
C LEU A 106 12.35 0.27 -12.27
N ALA A 107 13.53 0.87 -12.07
CA ALA A 107 14.77 0.34 -12.63
C ALA A 107 15.14 -1.05 -12.09
N ARG A 108 14.85 -1.33 -10.81
CA ARG A 108 15.03 -2.66 -10.21
C ARG A 108 14.06 -3.67 -10.78
N LEU A 109 12.79 -3.31 -10.91
CA LEU A 109 11.78 -4.17 -11.52
C LEU A 109 12.12 -4.54 -12.96
N GLU A 110 12.60 -3.58 -13.77
CA GLU A 110 13.08 -3.87 -15.13
C GLU A 110 14.28 -4.83 -15.16
N GLN A 111 15.15 -4.78 -14.16
CA GLN A 111 16.29 -5.70 -14.07
C GLN A 111 15.82 -7.12 -13.73
N LEU A 112 14.86 -7.23 -12.82
CA LEU A 112 14.26 -8.51 -12.42
C LEU A 112 13.52 -9.16 -13.60
N GLU A 113 12.74 -8.40 -14.36
CA GLU A 113 12.04 -8.92 -15.56
C GLU A 113 13.00 -9.39 -16.67
N LYS A 114 14.24 -8.90 -16.71
CA LYS A 114 15.26 -9.35 -17.68
C LYS A 114 15.97 -10.63 -17.26
N LEU A 115 15.89 -10.99 -15.98
CA LEU A 115 16.52 -12.19 -15.42
C LEU A 115 15.58 -13.41 -15.47
N GLU A 116 14.26 -13.16 -15.59
CA GLU A 116 13.23 -14.16 -15.89
C GLU A 116 13.15 -14.50 -17.39
#